data_AF-A0ABD0Q6X9-F1
#
_entry.id   AF-A0ABD0Q6X9-F1
#
_cell.length_a   1.000
_cell.length_b   1.000
_cell.length_c   1.000
_cell.angle_alpha   90.00
_cell.angle_beta   90.00
_cell.angle_gamma   90.00
#
_symmetry.space_group_name_H-M   'P 1'
#
loop_
_entity.id
_entity.type
_entity.pdbx_description
1 polymer ?
#
loop_
_entity_poly.entity_id
_entity_poly.type
_entity_poly.pdbx_seq_one_letter_code
_entity_poly.pdbx_strand_id
1 'polypeptide(L)' 'GLLRLPGKREIPVAIKTLKAGYTEKQRRDFLGEASIMGQFDHPNIIHLKGVVTK' A
#
# COMPACT_ATOMS: atom_id res chain seq x y z
N GLY A 1 -4.51 8.84 5.52
CA GLY A 1 -5.55 9.17 4.51
C GLY A 1 -6.80 8.38 4.79
N LEU A 2 -7.86 8.61 4.01
CA LEU A 2 -9.13 7.89 4.13
C LEU A 2 -9.36 7.06 2.86
N LEU A 3 -9.56 5.75 3.04
CA LEU A 3 -9.96 4.87 1.94
C LEU A 3 -11.49 4.85 1.86
N ARG A 4 -12.02 5.21 0.69
CA ARG A 4 -13.45 5.17 0.36
C ARG A 4 -13.71 4.01 -0.59
N LEU A 5 -14.44 3.01 -0.11
CA LEU A 5 -14.93 1.91 -0.96
C LEU A 5 -16.42 2.13 -1.24
N PRO A 6 -16.91 1.88 -2.46
CA PRO A 6 -18.33 2.01 -2.78
C PRO A 6 -19.21 1.22 -1.80
N GLY A 7 -20.23 1.89 -1.24
CA GLY A 7 -21.17 1.28 -0.30
C GLY A 7 -20.60 0.94 1.09
N LYS A 8 -19.37 1.35 1.43
CA LYS A 8 -18.77 1.13 2.75
C LYS A 8 -18.41 2.44 3.44
N ARG A 9 -18.33 2.42 4.78
CA ARG A 9 -17.80 3.53 5.57
C ARG A 9 -16.33 3.77 5.25
N GLU A 10 -15.89 5.00 5.44
CA GLU A 10 -14.49 5.38 5.27
C GLU A 10 -13.61 4.64 6.28
N ILE A 11 -12.42 4.24 5.82
CA ILE A 11 -11.45 3.52 6.65
C ILE A 11 -10.19 4.38 6.77
N PRO A 12 -9.73 4.72 7.98
CA PRO A 12 -8.45 5.38 8.15
C PRO A 12 -7.32 4.44 7.73
N VAL A 13 -6.42 4.94 6.88
CA VAL A 13 -5.29 4.16 6.34
C VAL A 13 -4.00 4.95 6.38
N ALA A 14 -2.88 4.25 6.59
CA ALA A 14 -1.56 4.79 6.29
C ALA A 14 -1.35 4.83 4.77
N ILE A 15 -0.76 5.92 4.27
CA ILE A 15 -0.43 6.06 2.85
C ILE A 15 1.05 6.35 2.76
N LYS A 16 1.80 5.43 2.14
CA LYS A 16 3.20 5.63 1.76
C LYS A 16 3.22 6.00 0.29
N THR A 17 3.96 7.04 -0.08
CA THR A 17 4.07 7.51 -1.47
C THR A 17 5.51 7.42 -1.94
N LEU A 18 5.73 6.94 -3.16
CA LEU A 18 7.03 7.02 -3.81
C LEU A 18 7.23 8.44 -4.36
N LYS A 19 8.31 9.11 -3.95
CA LYS A 19 8.61 10.49 -4.36
C LYS A 19 8.90 10.58 -5.86
N ALA A 20 8.58 11.73 -6.47
CA ALA A 20 8.97 12.01 -7.84
C ALA A 20 10.49 11.97 -8.02
N GLY A 21 10.96 11.63 -9.22
CA GLY A 21 12.40 11.48 -9.51
C GLY A 21 13.02 10.22 -8.89
N TYR A 22 12.21 9.22 -8.53
CA TYR A 22 12.72 7.95 -8.03
C TYR A 22 13.58 7.24 -9.09
N THR A 23 14.53 6.44 -8.63
CA THR A 23 15.25 5.46 -9.46
C THR A 23 14.42 4.19 -9.63
N GLU A 24 14.66 3.43 -10.70
CA GLU A 24 13.99 2.14 -10.89
C GLU A 24 14.24 1.14 -9.75
N LYS A 25 15.40 1.22 -9.10
CA LYS A 25 15.67 0.42 -7.89
C LYS A 25 14.72 0.80 -6.76
N GLN A 26 14.56 2.08 -6.46
CA GLN A 26 13.64 2.54 -5.42
C GLN A 26 12.19 2.16 -5.73
N ARG A 27 11.78 2.19 -7.00
CA ARG A 27 10.44 1.71 -7.41
C ARG A 27 10.27 0.23 -7.11
N ARG A 28 11.23 -0.61 -7.50
CA ARG A 28 11.19 -2.05 -7.24
C ARG A 28 11.18 -2.36 -5.74
N ASP A 29 12.03 -1.70 -4.96
CA ASP A 29 12.09 -1.90 -3.50
C ASP A 29 10.76 -1.48 -2.85
N PHE A 30 10.22 -0.31 -3.24
CA PHE A 30 8.95 0.21 -2.73
C PHE A 30 7.77 -0.72 -3.02
N LEU A 31 7.67 -1.24 -4.25
CA LEU A 31 6.61 -2.19 -4.61
C LEU A 31 6.87 -3.59 -4.03
N GLY A 32 8.14 -3.96 -3.85
CA GLY A 32 8.55 -5.23 -3.24
C GLY A 32 8.08 -5.36 -1.79
N GLU A 33 8.15 -4.28 -1.00
CA GLU A 33 7.56 -4.25 0.35
C GLU A 33 6.07 -4.57 0.31
N ALA A 34 5.31 -3.96 -0.61
CA ALA A 34 3.88 -4.23 -0.77
C ALA A 34 3.62 -5.68 -1.19
N SER A 35 4.41 -6.24 -2.11
CA SER A 35 4.30 -7.64 -2.52
C SER A 35 4.55 -8.62 -1.37
N ILE A 36 5.43 -8.29 -0.43
CA ILE A 36 5.66 -9.10 0.77
C ILE A 36 4.47 -8.97 1.73
N MET A 37 4.01 -7.75 2.00
CA MET A 37 2.87 -7.52 2.90
C MET A 37 1.58 -8.19 2.39
N GLY A 38 1.36 -8.19 1.07
CA GLY A 38 0.17 -8.78 0.44
C GLY A 38 0.09 -10.31 0.53
N GLN A 39 1.17 -10.99 0.95
CA GLN A 39 1.17 -12.44 1.16
C GLN A 39 0.55 -12.86 2.50
N PHE A 40 0.31 -11.90 3.41
CA PHE A 40 -0.16 -12.19 4.76
C PHE A 40 -1.57 -11.66 4.99
N ASP A 41 -2.40 -12.48 5.64
CA ASP A 41 -3.68 -12.05 6.22
C ASP A 41 -3.77 -12.59 7.65
N HIS A 42 -3.29 -11.79 8.61
CA HIS A 42 -3.20 -12.18 10.02
C HIS A 42 -3.46 -10.95 10.91
N PRO A 43 -4.19 -11.09 12.04
CA PRO A 43 -4.54 -9.96 12.90
C PRO A 43 -3.35 -9.19 13.49
N ASN A 44 -2.18 -9.83 13.60
CA ASN A 44 -0.95 -9.21 14.11
C ASN A 44 0.05 -8.79 13.03
N ILE A 45 -0.34 -8.83 11.75
CA ILE A 45 0.47 -8.34 10.63
C ILE A 45 -0.25 -7.16 10.00
N ILE A 46 0.49 -6.11 9.65
CA ILE A 46 -0.09 -4.93 9.00
C ILE A 46 -0.67 -5.34 7.65
N HIS A 47 -1.98 -5.23 7.53
CA HIS A 47 -2.71 -5.61 6.33
C HIS A 47 -2.54 -4.56 5.23
N LEU A 48 -2.04 -4.98 4.06
CA LEU A 48 -1.97 -4.14 2.87
C LEU A 48 -3.37 -3.95 2.28
N LYS A 49 -3.90 -2.71 2.36
CA LYS A 49 -5.23 -2.39 1.79
C LYS A 49 -5.25 -2.27 0.27
N GLY A 50 -4.10 -2.02 -0.35
CA GLY A 50 -3.97 -1.95 -1.80
C GLY A 50 -2.76 -1.13 -2.23
N VAL A 51 -2.51 -1.13 -3.54
CA VAL A 51 -1.47 -0.32 -4.20
C VAL A 51 -2.09 0.45 -5.36
N VAL A 52 -1.53 1.61 -5.67
CA VAL A 52 -1.85 2.38 -6.87
C VAL A 52 -0.59 2.49 -7.70
N THR A 53 -0.61 1.92 -8.90
CA THR A 53 0.48 1.96 -9.85
C THR A 53 -0.03 2.55 -11.17
N LYS A 54 0.86 3.22 -11.91
CA LYS A 54 0.64 3.46 -13.35
C LYS A 54 0.74 2.15 -14.12
#